data_AF-A6LZ22-F1
#
_entry.id   AF-A6LZ22-F1
#
_cell.length_a   1.000
_cell.length_b   1.000
_cell.length_c   1.000
_cell.angle_alpha   90.00
_cell.angle_beta   90.00
_cell.angle_gamma   90.00
#
_symmetry.space_group_name_H-M   'P 1'
#
loop_
_entity.id
_entity.type
_entity.pdbx_description
1 polymer ?
#
loop_
_entity_poly.entity_id
_entity_poly.type
_entity_poly.pdbx_seq_one_letter_code
_entity_poly.pdbx_strand_id
1 'polypeptide(L)'
;MNKKIDERQQQEFYKCEHMAFRIMFSVSVIVIVIQMLFMKAAFQQVLGETVILACGGISMILSCLKSGLWSYNNNEPSVKSNLIYSIICSVVATLLFAIIIYTRAGIKVMTPTIIGGFFGGIFILGFIVLTLLGQVSKNTKKKIENKYKDI
;
A
#
# COMPACT_ATOMS: atom_id res chain seq x y z
N MET A 1 16.29 -33.61 1.55
CA MET A 1 14.82 -33.66 1.39
C MET A 1 14.52 -33.22 -0.04
N ASN A 2 13.97 -34.12 -0.87
CA ASN A 2 13.91 -33.97 -2.32
C ASN A 2 12.98 -32.80 -2.72
N LYS A 3 13.54 -31.70 -3.24
CA LYS A 3 12.78 -30.56 -3.74
C LYS A 3 12.12 -31.01 -5.06
N LYS A 4 10.88 -31.52 -4.98
CA LYS A 4 10.14 -32.11 -6.12
C LYS A 4 9.72 -31.10 -7.19
N ILE A 5 9.95 -29.81 -6.96
CA ILE A 5 9.45 -28.70 -7.78
C ILE A 5 10.67 -27.93 -8.29
N ASP A 6 10.76 -27.79 -9.61
CA ASP A 6 11.81 -27.01 -10.28
C ASP A 6 11.70 -25.52 -9.91
N GLU A 7 12.81 -24.78 -9.91
CA GLU A 7 12.85 -23.36 -9.58
C GLU A 7 11.91 -22.54 -10.48
N ARG A 8 11.77 -22.94 -11.75
CA ARG A 8 10.81 -22.34 -12.69
C ARG A 8 9.37 -22.51 -12.23
N GLN A 9 8.99 -23.72 -11.81
CA GLN A 9 7.64 -23.98 -11.31
C GLN A 9 7.36 -23.18 -10.03
N GLN A 10 8.35 -23.05 -9.14
CA GLN A 10 8.23 -22.22 -7.94
C GLN A 10 7.99 -20.73 -8.29
N GLN A 11 8.68 -20.20 -9.30
CA GLN A 11 8.45 -18.84 -9.79
C GLN A 11 7.04 -18.65 -10.37
N GLU A 12 6.53 -19.63 -11.12
CA GLU A 12 5.15 -19.58 -11.65
C GLU A 12 4.10 -19.57 -10.54
N PHE A 13 4.29 -20.37 -9.47
CA PHE A 13 3.44 -20.30 -8.29
C PHE A 13 3.43 -18.90 -7.67
N TYR A 14 4.60 -18.28 -7.46
CA TYR A 14 4.66 -16.92 -6.91
C TYR A 14 3.99 -15.87 -7.80
N LYS A 15 4.12 -15.98 -9.13
CA LYS A 15 3.43 -15.09 -10.06
C LYS A 15 1.91 -15.23 -9.93
N CYS A 16 1.42 -16.46 -9.83
CA CYS A 16 0.01 -16.75 -9.63
C CYS A 16 -0.51 -16.18 -8.30
N GLU A 17 0.21 -16.42 -7.20
CA GLU A 17 -0.12 -15.88 -5.88
C GLU A 17 -0.13 -14.35 -5.86
N HIS A 18 0.87 -13.70 -6.44
CA HIS A 18 0.91 -12.25 -6.54
C HIS A 18 -0.23 -11.68 -7.38
N MET A 19 -0.57 -12.33 -8.49
CA MET A 19 -1.68 -11.95 -9.34
C MET A 19 -3.01 -12.08 -8.59
N ALA A 20 -3.23 -13.20 -7.91
CA ALA A 20 -4.42 -13.46 -7.10
C ALA A 20 -4.56 -12.43 -5.98
N PHE A 21 -3.49 -12.15 -5.23
CA PHE A 21 -3.47 -11.13 -4.19
C PHE A 21 -3.81 -9.74 -4.77
N ARG A 22 -3.20 -9.36 -5.90
CA ARG A 22 -3.48 -8.07 -6.55
C ARG A 22 -4.95 -7.94 -6.96
N ILE A 23 -5.54 -9.00 -7.50
CA ILE A 23 -6.95 -9.02 -7.88
C ILE A 23 -7.83 -8.87 -6.63
N MET A 24 -7.62 -9.71 -5.60
CA MET A 24 -8.41 -9.67 -4.37
C MET A 24 -8.33 -8.30 -3.69
N PHE A 25 -7.12 -7.75 -3.59
CA PHE A 25 -6.89 -6.42 -3.02
C PHE A 25 -7.62 -5.33 -3.81
N SER A 26 -7.50 -5.34 -5.14
CA SER A 26 -8.15 -4.34 -6.01
C SER A 26 -9.67 -4.43 -5.96
N VAL A 27 -10.23 -5.65 -5.98
CA VAL A 27 -11.68 -5.88 -5.85
C VAL A 27 -12.18 -5.38 -4.50
N SER A 28 -11.45 -5.65 -3.41
CA SER A 28 -11.83 -5.15 -2.08
C SER A 28 -11.86 -3.62 -2.03
N VAL A 29 -10.89 -2.90 -2.61
CA VAL A 29 -10.95 -1.43 -2.75
C VAL A 29 -12.21 -1.00 -3.50
N ILE A 30 -12.50 -1.64 -4.64
CA ILE A 30 -13.65 -1.28 -5.48
C ILE A 30 -14.97 -1.46 -4.71
N VAL A 31 -15.12 -2.57 -3.98
CA VAL A 31 -16.32 -2.86 -3.18
C VAL A 31 -16.51 -1.80 -2.09
N ILE A 32 -15.45 -1.46 -1.34
CA ILE A 32 -15.47 -0.39 -0.31
C ILE A 32 -15.92 0.94 -0.93
N VAL A 33 -15.35 1.32 -2.08
CA VAL A 33 -15.71 2.56 -2.79
C VAL A 33 -17.18 2.54 -3.22
N ILE A 34 -17.67 1.42 -3.77
CA ILE A 34 -19.07 1.29 -4.19
C ILE A 34 -20.02 1.42 -2.98
N GLN A 35 -19.73 0.73 -1.88
CA GLN A 35 -20.52 0.82 -0.65
C GLN A 35 -20.57 2.24 -0.10
N MET A 36 -19.43 2.94 -0.13
CA MET A 36 -19.31 4.30 0.36
C MET A 36 -20.03 5.32 -0.54
N LEU A 37 -20.00 5.17 -1.86
CA LEU A 37 -20.59 6.12 -2.80
C LEU A 37 -22.07 5.84 -3.12
N PHE A 38 -22.41 4.60 -3.46
CA PHE A 38 -23.74 4.26 -3.96
C PHE A 38 -24.69 3.78 -2.86
N MET A 39 -24.19 3.01 -1.89
CA MET A 39 -25.04 2.44 -0.84
C MET A 39 -25.19 3.34 0.39
N LYS A 40 -24.49 4.49 0.39
CA LYS A 40 -24.39 5.40 1.53
C LYS A 40 -24.08 4.67 2.85
N ALA A 41 -23.30 3.58 2.79
CA ALA A 41 -22.96 2.77 3.94
C ALA A 41 -22.24 3.59 5.02
N ALA A 42 -22.57 3.41 6.29
CA ALA A 42 -21.81 4.03 7.38
C ALA A 42 -20.40 3.41 7.45
N PHE A 43 -19.42 4.16 7.96
CA PHE A 43 -18.04 3.68 8.10
C PHE A 43 -17.95 2.36 8.88
N GLN A 44 -18.86 2.14 9.84
CA GLN A 44 -18.97 0.91 10.61
C GLN A 44 -19.31 -0.32 9.76
N GLN A 45 -20.09 -0.15 8.69
CA GLN A 45 -20.48 -1.25 7.80
C GLN A 45 -19.31 -1.73 6.94
N VAL A 46 -18.39 -0.81 6.59
CA VAL A 46 -17.23 -1.08 5.73
C VAL A 46 -15.96 -1.37 6.55
N LEU A 47 -16.07 -1.32 7.88
CA LEU A 47 -14.93 -1.47 8.79
C LEU A 47 -14.27 -2.85 8.65
N GLY A 48 -15.06 -3.92 8.54
CA GLY A 48 -14.54 -5.28 8.37
C GLY A 48 -13.70 -5.43 7.10
N GLU A 49 -14.20 -4.93 5.97
CA GLU A 49 -13.48 -4.94 4.70
C GLU A 49 -12.21 -4.09 4.76
N THR A 50 -12.29 -2.93 5.41
CA THR A 50 -11.14 -2.04 5.61
C THR A 50 -10.05 -2.70 6.46
N VAL A 51 -10.43 -3.44 7.51
CA VAL A 51 -9.49 -4.19 8.36
C VAL A 51 -8.82 -5.31 7.58
N ILE A 52 -9.59 -6.11 6.81
CA ILE A 52 -9.04 -7.17 5.97
C ILE A 52 -8.03 -6.60 4.96
N LEU A 53 -8.40 -5.51 4.30
CA LEU A 53 -7.56 -4.82 3.33
C LEU A 53 -6.28 -4.28 3.99
N ALA A 54 -6.39 -3.65 5.16
CA ALA A 54 -5.25 -3.16 5.91
C ALA A 54 -4.31 -4.29 6.35
N CYS A 55 -4.86 -5.38 6.91
CA CYS A 55 -4.09 -6.56 7.30
C CYS A 55 -3.36 -7.19 6.10
N GLY A 56 -4.03 -7.32 4.95
CA GLY A 56 -3.43 -7.84 3.72
C GLY A 56 -2.29 -6.95 3.22
N GLY A 57 -2.50 -5.64 3.16
CA GLY A 57 -1.48 -4.66 2.76
C GLY A 57 -0.26 -4.65 3.70
N ILE A 58 -0.50 -4.61 5.02
CA ILE A 58 0.58 -4.63 6.02
C ILE A 58 1.38 -5.94 5.92
N SER A 59 0.70 -7.08 5.79
CA SER A 59 1.37 -8.39 5.68
C SER A 59 2.25 -8.47 4.43
N MET A 60 1.78 -7.92 3.30
CA MET A 60 2.57 -7.83 2.07
C MET A 60 3.81 -6.95 2.28
N ILE A 61 3.63 -5.75 2.85
CA ILE A 61 4.73 -4.81 3.12
C ILE A 61 5.78 -5.46 4.03
N LEU A 62 5.36 -6.08 5.14
CA LEU A 62 6.27 -6.77 6.06
C LEU A 62 7.02 -7.92 5.39
N SER A 63 6.36 -8.65 4.48
CA SER A 63 6.99 -9.73 3.71
C SER A 63 8.04 -9.18 2.74
N CYS A 64 7.75 -8.08 2.04
CA CYS A 64 8.72 -7.39 1.20
C CYS A 64 9.93 -6.88 2.01
N LEU A 65 9.69 -6.34 3.20
CA LEU A 65 10.75 -5.88 4.11
C LEU A 65 11.65 -7.02 4.59
N LYS A 66 11.08 -8.18 4.95
CA LYS A 66 11.84 -9.36 5.39
C LYS A 66 12.72 -9.91 4.28
N SER A 67 12.24 -9.90 3.04
CA SER A 67 12.99 -10.36 1.88
C SER A 67 14.01 -9.32 1.37
N GLY A 68 14.02 -8.10 1.93
CA GLY A 68 14.85 -7.00 1.44
C GLY A 68 14.45 -6.50 0.05
N LEU A 69 13.30 -6.92 -0.49
CA LEU A 69 12.84 -6.60 -1.84
C LEU A 69 12.02 -5.30 -1.81
N TRP A 70 12.70 -4.14 -1.78
CA TRP A 70 12.06 -2.82 -1.85
C TRP A 70 11.51 -2.47 -3.23
N SER A 71 12.27 -2.81 -4.27
CA SER A 71 12.00 -2.40 -5.64
C SER A 71 12.52 -3.47 -6.60
N TYR A 72 11.73 -3.76 -7.64
CA TYR A 72 12.06 -4.71 -8.71
C TYR A 72 13.43 -4.40 -9.37
N ASN A 73 13.81 -3.12 -9.44
CA ASN A 73 15.07 -2.67 -10.03
C ASN A 73 16.22 -2.53 -9.03
N ASN A 74 16.05 -2.99 -7.80
CA ASN A 74 17.02 -2.82 -6.72
C ASN A 74 17.37 -1.35 -6.38
N ASN A 75 16.69 -0.37 -7.00
CA ASN A 75 16.89 1.05 -6.74
C ASN A 75 16.79 1.33 -5.25
N GLU A 76 17.77 2.06 -4.72
CA GLU A 76 17.72 2.50 -3.34
C GLU A 76 16.43 3.29 -3.09
N PRO A 77 15.75 3.08 -1.94
CA PRO A 77 14.73 4.01 -1.49
C PRO A 77 15.35 5.40 -1.48
N SER A 78 14.91 6.21 -2.43
CA SER A 78 15.34 7.57 -2.64
C SER A 78 14.28 8.49 -2.08
N VAL A 79 14.70 9.51 -1.35
CA VAL A 79 13.81 10.54 -0.78
C VAL A 79 12.92 11.14 -1.89
N LYS A 80 13.47 11.31 -3.11
CA LYS A 80 12.72 11.79 -4.27
C LYS A 80 11.60 10.84 -4.69
N SER A 81 11.87 9.54 -4.68
CA SER A 81 10.88 8.52 -5.04
C SER A 81 9.78 8.43 -3.99
N ASN A 82 10.13 8.47 -2.71
CA ASN A 82 9.18 8.49 -1.60
C ASN A 82 8.30 9.75 -1.63
N LEU A 83 8.85 10.91 -1.99
CA LEU A 83 8.09 12.14 -2.22
C LEU A 83 7.07 11.97 -3.35
N ILE A 84 7.48 11.46 -4.51
CA ILE A 84 6.58 11.27 -5.64
C ILE A 84 5.44 10.31 -5.29
N TYR A 85 5.76 9.16 -4.66
CA TYR A 85 4.74 8.18 -4.28
C TYR A 85 3.79 8.71 -3.20
N SER A 86 4.28 9.47 -2.23
CA SER A 86 3.43 10.09 -1.21
C SER A 86 2.51 11.17 -1.79
N ILE A 87 2.97 11.96 -2.76
CA ILE A 87 2.13 12.92 -3.50
C ILE A 87 1.04 12.19 -4.27
N ILE A 88 1.38 11.14 -5.03
CA ILE A 88 0.39 10.37 -5.80
C ILE A 88 -0.65 9.77 -4.85
N CYS A 89 -0.20 9.18 -3.74
CA CYS A 89 -1.08 8.60 -2.74
C CYS A 89 -2.01 9.65 -2.11
N SER A 90 -1.49 10.82 -1.72
CA SER A 90 -2.29 11.88 -1.13
C SER A 90 -3.28 12.48 -2.13
N VAL A 91 -2.90 12.66 -3.39
CA VAL A 91 -3.82 13.12 -4.46
C VAL A 91 -4.97 12.14 -4.62
N VAL A 92 -4.69 10.85 -4.81
CA VAL A 92 -5.72 9.82 -5.03
C VAL A 92 -6.66 9.71 -3.83
N ALA A 93 -6.11 9.66 -2.61
CA ALA A 93 -6.90 9.59 -1.39
C ALA A 93 -7.78 10.84 -1.21
N THR A 94 -7.23 12.03 -1.48
CA THR A 94 -7.97 13.29 -1.35
C THR A 94 -9.07 13.41 -2.38
N LEU A 95 -8.86 12.95 -3.62
CA LEU A 95 -9.90 12.92 -4.64
C LEU A 95 -11.06 12.00 -4.23
N LEU A 96 -10.77 10.80 -3.73
CA LEU A 96 -11.80 9.89 -3.23
C LEU A 96 -12.56 10.51 -2.04
N PHE A 97 -11.84 11.11 -1.09
CA PHE A 97 -12.42 11.78 0.06
C PHE A 97 -13.32 12.96 -0.35
N ALA A 98 -12.88 13.77 -1.31
CA ALA A 98 -13.64 14.89 -1.85
C ALA A 98 -14.96 14.43 -2.49
N ILE A 99 -14.94 13.35 -3.27
CA ILE A 99 -16.15 12.77 -3.89
C ILE A 99 -17.11 12.25 -2.80
N ILE A 100 -16.59 11.57 -1.76
CA ILE A 100 -17.40 11.07 -0.64
C ILE A 100 -18.05 12.23 0.13
N ILE A 101 -17.30 13.30 0.45
CA ILE A 101 -17.87 14.47 1.14
C ILE A 101 -18.94 15.13 0.29
N TYR A 102 -18.66 15.35 -1.00
CA TYR A 102 -19.61 15.98 -1.91
C TYR A 102 -20.94 15.21 -1.97
N THR A 103 -20.88 13.89 -2.05
CA THR A 103 -22.07 13.01 -2.13
C THR A 103 -22.83 12.87 -0.81
N ARG A 104 -22.15 12.98 0.34
CA ARG A 104 -22.75 12.75 1.67
C ARG A 104 -23.22 14.02 2.37
N ALA A 105 -22.38 15.05 2.34
CA ALA A 105 -22.55 16.27 3.14
C ALA A 105 -22.77 17.51 2.26
N GLY A 106 -22.52 17.40 0.96
CA GLY A 106 -22.68 18.48 -0.01
C GLY A 106 -21.53 19.48 0.02
N ILE A 107 -21.54 20.39 -0.96
CA ILE A 107 -20.44 21.34 -1.21
C ILE A 107 -20.17 22.29 -0.04
N LYS A 108 -21.15 22.54 0.85
CA LYS A 108 -21.02 23.44 2.00
C LYS A 108 -19.94 22.99 2.99
N VAL A 109 -19.72 21.68 3.10
CA VAL A 109 -18.72 21.09 4.01
C VAL A 109 -17.36 20.95 3.33
N MET A 110 -17.32 21.12 2.01
CA MET A 110 -16.13 21.01 1.17
C MET A 110 -15.28 22.29 1.23
N THR A 111 -14.78 22.63 2.41
CA THR A 111 -13.92 23.81 2.58
C THR A 111 -12.47 23.48 2.17
N PRO A 112 -11.71 24.46 1.63
CA PRO A 112 -10.29 24.28 1.33
C PRO A 112 -9.47 23.80 2.53
N THR A 113 -9.85 24.20 3.74
CA THR A 113 -9.19 23.78 4.98
C THR A 113 -9.36 22.28 5.24
N ILE A 114 -10.55 21.72 5.02
CA ILE A 114 -10.83 20.29 5.23
C ILE A 114 -10.10 19.45 4.18
N ILE A 115 -10.19 19.83 2.90
CA ILE A 115 -9.52 19.12 1.80
C ILE A 115 -8.00 19.21 1.94
N GLY A 116 -7.48 20.43 2.15
CA GLY A 116 -6.05 20.68 2.29
C GLY A 116 -5.47 20.00 3.53
N GLY A 117 -6.21 20.00 4.65
CA GLY A 117 -5.85 19.28 5.86
C GLY A 117 -5.76 17.78 5.66
N PHE A 118 -6.75 17.19 4.98
CA PHE A 118 -6.73 15.75 4.65
C PHE A 118 -5.57 15.40 3.71
N PHE A 119 -5.37 16.18 2.65
CA PHE A 119 -4.24 16.00 1.73
C PHE A 119 -2.89 16.06 2.45
N GLY A 120 -2.68 17.10 3.27
CA GLY A 120 -1.46 17.28 4.04
C GLY A 120 -1.23 16.14 5.03
N GLY A 121 -2.28 15.70 5.72
CA GLY A 121 -2.22 14.56 6.64
C GLY A 121 -1.80 13.26 5.95
N ILE A 122 -2.46 12.89 4.85
CA ILE A 122 -2.12 11.68 4.09
C ILE A 122 -0.74 11.78 3.47
N PHE A 123 -0.35 12.96 2.96
CA PHE A 123 0.98 13.18 2.39
C PHE A 123 2.08 12.96 3.44
N ILE A 124 1.97 13.60 4.61
CA ILE A 124 2.95 13.47 5.70
C ILE A 124 3.02 12.02 6.17
N LEU A 125 1.86 11.39 6.41
CA LEU A 125 1.79 10.01 6.87
C LEU A 125 2.40 9.06 5.83
N GLY A 126 2.03 9.19 4.56
CA GLY A 126 2.57 8.39 3.46
C GLY A 126 4.08 8.56 3.30
N PHE A 127 4.58 9.79 3.41
CA PHE A 127 6.01 10.08 3.32
C PHE A 127 6.81 9.46 4.48
N ILE A 128 6.31 9.57 5.71
CA ILE A 128 6.94 8.95 6.90
C ILE A 128 6.99 7.43 6.72
N VAL A 129 5.86 6.81 6.38
CA VAL A 129 5.77 5.35 6.19
C VAL A 129 6.73 4.89 5.10
N LEU A 130 6.72 5.51 3.92
CA LEU A 130 7.62 5.15 2.81
C LEU A 130 9.10 5.33 3.18
N THR A 131 9.43 6.34 3.98
CA THR A 131 10.80 6.60 4.43
C THR A 131 11.26 5.56 5.43
N LEU A 132 10.46 5.24 6.45
CA LEU A 132 10.76 4.20 7.43
C LEU A 132 10.92 2.84 6.75
N LEU A 133 9.97 2.48 5.89
CA LEU A 133 10.02 1.24 5.14
C LEU A 133 11.27 1.16 4.24
N GLY A 134 11.63 2.28 3.58
CA GLY A 134 12.84 2.36 2.79
C GLY A 134 14.11 2.15 3.62
N GLN A 135 14.20 2.75 4.81
CA GLN A 135 15.32 2.56 5.74
C GLN A 135 15.42 1.11 6.22
N VAL A 136 14.31 0.52 6.65
CA VAL A 136 14.26 -0.89 7.07
C VAL A 136 14.72 -1.79 5.95
N SER A 137 14.26 -1.57 4.71
CA SER A 137 14.68 -2.38 3.59
C SER A 137 16.17 -2.23 3.27
N LYS A 138 16.76 -1.03 3.38
CA LYS A 138 18.23 -0.84 3.22
C LYS A 138 18.99 -1.64 4.27
N ASN A 139 18.54 -1.62 5.51
CA ASN A 139 19.18 -2.35 6.61
C ASN A 139 19.09 -3.86 6.40
N THR A 140 17.94 -4.39 5.96
CA THR A 140 17.78 -5.81 5.67
C THR A 140 18.68 -6.24 4.51
N LYS A 141 18.73 -5.48 3.41
CA LYS A 141 19.63 -5.77 2.28
C LYS A 141 21.09 -5.89 2.71
N LYS A 142 21.60 -4.92 3.49
CA LYS A 142 22.97 -4.94 4.02
C LYS A 142 23.25 -6.16 4.90
N LYS A 143 22.31 -6.54 5.77
CA LYS A 143 22.44 -7.74 6.61
C LYS A 143 22.53 -9.03 5.78
N ILE A 144 21.72 -9.12 4.73
CA ILE A 144 21.72 -10.26 3.82
C ILE A 144 23.07 -10.31 3.07
N GLU A 145 23.53 -9.19 2.50
CA GLU A 145 24.79 -9.13 1.76
C GLU A 145 26.01 -9.48 2.63
N ASN A 146 26.10 -8.93 3.85
CA ASN A 146 27.19 -9.24 4.77
C ASN A 146 27.23 -10.73 5.13
N LYS A 147 26.06 -11.35 5.37
CA LYS A 147 25.97 -12.78 5.70
C LYS A 147 26.56 -13.70 4.61
N TYR A 148 26.53 -13.29 3.34
CA TYR A 148 27.11 -14.05 2.24
C TYR A 148 28.56 -13.70 1.92
N LYS A 149 29.09 -12.59 2.44
CA LYS A 149 30.52 -12.25 2.32
C LYS A 149 31.40 -13.01 3.33
N ASP A 150 30.80 -13.49 4.41
CA ASP A 150 31.47 -14.22 5.50
C ASP A 150 31.48 -15.75 5.29
N ILE A 151 31.03 -16.25 4.13
CA ILE A 151 30.99 -17.67 3.73
C ILE A 151 31.87 -17.86 2.49
#